data_AF-G2Q9Z2-F1
#
_entry.id   AF-G2Q9Z2-F1
#
_cell.length_a   1.000
_cell.length_b   1.000
_cell.length_c   1.000
_cell.angle_alpha   90.00
_cell.angle_beta   90.00
_cell.angle_gamma   90.00
#
_symmetry.space_group_name_H-M   'P 1'
#
loop_
_entity.id
_entity.type
_entity.pdbx_description
1 polymer ?
#
loop_
_entity_poly.entity_id
_entity_poly.type
_entity_poly.pdbx_seq_one_letter_code
_entity_poly.pdbx_strand_id
1 'polypeptide(L)'
;MPVNQRTHSGSNSRSNSPPKTTTHTKPGTGGGARPPPPPPPPAPAPRPARNISRTVEPPDVKDAGPAGYLLLSLAIFNGYPFKDHWGFFIHTSAASKKGIFLHAAGDVRHGFTFEIKRNLDFTKTSHEPTLIKLQWVEGKYFSTDMWNRGEYVVETPGSPKCGFETIAKGVAPPGKTLNAVDDLAPSATNPPQRITQENCQTWVVKASAKLCEKEVLSRDVVNYLQQIKQ
;
A
#
# COMPACT_ATOMS: atom_id res chain seq x y z
N MET A 1 -38.35 53.67 -6.70
CA MET A 1 -38.67 53.31 -5.30
C MET A 1 -37.53 52.45 -4.76
N PRO A 2 -37.13 52.62 -3.49
CA PRO A 2 -35.82 53.26 -3.25
C PRO A 2 -34.95 52.61 -2.14
N VAL A 3 -33.75 53.19 -1.86
CA VAL A 3 -33.08 53.25 -0.51
C VAL A 3 -32.53 51.89 0.03
N ASN A 4 -31.51 51.71 0.87
CA ASN A 4 -30.30 52.39 1.43
C ASN A 4 -29.47 51.28 2.15
N GLN A 5 -28.19 51.35 2.58
CA GLN A 5 -27.01 52.24 2.42
C GLN A 5 -25.70 51.42 2.74
N ARG A 6 -24.45 51.87 2.55
CA ARG A 6 -23.54 52.65 3.47
C ARG A 6 -23.45 52.05 4.90
N THR A 7 -22.31 51.92 5.59
CA THR A 7 -21.07 52.75 5.68
C THR A 7 -19.85 51.98 6.22
N HIS A 8 -18.62 52.49 5.95
CA HIS A 8 -17.46 52.78 6.84
C HIS A 8 -17.19 51.97 8.14
N SER A 9 -16.00 51.96 8.76
CA SER A 9 -14.58 52.29 8.44
C SER A 9 -13.79 51.90 9.72
N GLY A 10 -12.50 51.57 9.65
CA GLY A 10 -11.80 51.08 10.84
C GLY A 10 -10.27 51.06 10.77
N SER A 11 -9.64 52.12 10.27
CA SER A 11 -8.19 52.31 10.36
C SER A 11 -7.74 52.56 11.80
N ASN A 12 -6.64 51.95 12.24
CA ASN A 12 -5.73 52.63 13.16
C ASN A 12 -4.29 52.13 13.08
N SER A 13 -3.41 53.01 12.62
CA SER A 13 -1.96 52.86 12.69
C SER A 13 -1.44 53.48 13.98
N ARG A 14 -0.41 52.91 14.61
CA ARG A 14 0.59 53.72 15.33
C ARG A 14 1.88 52.97 15.61
N SER A 15 2.98 53.65 15.31
CA SER A 15 4.34 53.32 15.75
C SER A 15 4.53 53.60 17.23
N ASN A 16 5.55 52.98 17.86
CA ASN A 16 6.72 53.72 18.34
C ASN A 16 7.79 52.77 18.91
N SER A 17 9.04 53.09 18.60
CA SER A 17 10.23 52.50 19.21
C SER A 17 10.69 53.36 20.43
N PRO A 18 11.90 53.20 21.00
CA PRO A 18 12.09 52.68 22.36
C PRO A 18 12.66 53.73 23.33
N PRO A 19 13.06 53.33 24.54
CA PRO A 19 14.15 54.02 25.23
C PRO A 19 15.33 53.09 25.64
N LYS A 20 16.51 53.72 25.75
CA LYS A 20 17.71 53.22 26.43
C LYS A 20 17.46 53.22 27.98
N THR A 21 18.31 52.74 28.90
CA THR A 21 19.73 53.06 29.12
C THR A 21 20.34 52.18 30.24
N THR A 22 21.69 52.04 30.24
CA THR A 22 22.68 51.89 31.35
C THR A 22 22.19 51.82 32.82
N THR A 23 22.85 51.17 33.82
CA THR A 23 24.21 50.57 34.02
C THR A 23 24.25 49.89 35.42
N HIS A 24 25.19 48.95 35.69
CA HIS A 24 25.90 48.82 37.00
C HIS A 24 27.10 47.82 36.92
N THR A 25 27.90 47.65 37.99
CA THR A 25 29.39 47.71 37.87
C THR A 25 30.19 46.65 38.69
N LYS A 26 31.15 45.94 38.03
CA LYS A 26 32.35 45.21 38.60
C LYS A 26 32.10 44.06 39.62
N PRO A 27 33.12 43.26 40.05
CA PRO A 27 34.53 43.13 39.60
C PRO A 27 35.06 41.69 39.33
N GLY A 28 36.22 41.59 38.67
CA GLY A 28 37.34 40.77 39.19
C GLY A 28 37.63 39.36 38.65
N THR A 29 38.92 39.12 38.36
CA THR A 29 39.68 37.84 38.44
C THR A 29 39.33 36.64 37.55
N GLY A 30 40.39 35.98 37.02
CA GLY A 30 40.33 34.58 36.57
C GLY A 30 40.73 34.33 35.12
N GLY A 31 42.01 34.50 34.79
CA GLY A 31 42.55 34.01 33.50
C GLY A 31 42.62 32.48 33.50
N GLY A 32 41.69 31.83 32.81
CA GLY A 32 41.67 30.38 32.63
C GLY A 32 41.15 30.02 31.25
N ALA A 33 42.05 29.73 30.32
CA ALA A 33 41.68 29.27 28.98
C ALA A 33 40.97 27.92 29.09
N ARG A 34 39.70 27.83 28.66
CA ARG A 34 39.01 26.54 28.53
C ARG A 34 39.77 25.69 27.51
N PRO A 35 40.04 24.39 27.79
CA PRO A 35 40.54 23.49 26.77
C PRO A 35 39.51 23.39 25.63
N PRO A 36 39.96 23.24 24.37
CA PRO A 36 39.05 23.07 23.24
C PRO A 36 38.20 21.80 23.42
N PRO A 37 36.97 21.77 22.90
CA PRO A 37 36.15 20.56 22.91
C PRO A 37 36.86 19.43 22.14
N PRO A 38 36.69 18.16 22.55
CA PRO A 38 37.23 17.03 21.81
C PRO A 38 36.65 17.00 20.38
N PRO A 39 37.40 16.50 19.38
CA PRO A 39 36.91 16.37 18.02
C PRO A 39 35.67 15.45 17.98
N PRO A 40 34.71 15.70 17.07
CA PRO A 40 33.57 14.81 16.91
C PRO A 40 34.04 13.39 16.52
N PRO A 41 33.31 12.34 16.93
CA PRO A 41 33.64 10.97 16.55
C PRO A 41 33.62 10.82 15.03
N PRO A 42 34.49 9.98 14.45
CA PRO A 42 34.52 9.75 13.01
C PRO A 42 33.16 9.23 12.53
N ALA A 43 32.70 9.74 11.38
CA ALA A 43 31.45 9.32 10.79
C ALA A 43 31.43 7.79 10.59
N PRO A 44 30.31 7.09 10.88
CA PRO A 44 30.20 5.66 10.63
C PRO A 44 30.53 5.36 9.17
N ALA A 45 31.39 4.36 8.93
CA ALA A 45 31.72 3.93 7.58
C ALA A 45 30.43 3.64 6.79
N PRO A 46 30.35 4.05 5.51
CA PRO A 46 29.19 3.75 4.69
C PRO A 46 28.98 2.23 4.68
N ARG A 47 27.80 1.79 5.13
CA ARG A 47 27.46 0.36 5.08
C ARG A 47 27.63 -0.12 3.64
N PRO A 48 28.25 -1.29 3.40
CA PRO A 48 28.32 -1.83 2.05
C PRO A 48 26.90 -1.89 1.50
N ALA A 49 26.69 -1.25 0.34
CA ALA A 49 25.40 -1.28 -0.33
C ALA A 49 24.99 -2.74 -0.50
N ARG A 50 23.80 -3.09 0.00
CA ARG A 50 23.32 -4.48 0.02
C ARG A 50 22.98 -4.88 -1.42
N ASN A 51 24.00 -5.28 -2.18
CA ASN A 51 23.90 -5.56 -3.60
C ASN A 51 23.17 -6.90 -3.81
N ILE A 52 21.84 -6.84 -3.71
CA ILE A 52 20.92 -7.96 -3.95
C ILE A 52 19.81 -7.47 -4.88
N SER A 53 20.17 -6.80 -5.98
CA SER A 53 19.27 -6.72 -7.14
C SER A 53 19.32 -8.03 -7.91
N ARG A 54 18.92 -9.13 -7.26
CA ARG A 54 18.35 -10.26 -8.01
C ARG A 54 16.98 -9.78 -8.46
N THR A 55 16.93 -9.20 -9.66
CA THR A 55 15.66 -8.94 -10.35
C THR A 55 15.01 -10.30 -10.54
N VAL A 56 14.01 -10.61 -9.71
CA VAL A 56 13.28 -11.87 -9.80
C VAL A 56 12.50 -11.82 -11.11
N GLU A 57 12.87 -12.69 -12.03
CA GLU A 57 12.24 -12.74 -13.35
C GLU A 57 10.76 -13.14 -13.21
N PRO A 58 9.82 -12.45 -13.89
CA PRO A 58 8.42 -12.86 -13.88
C PRO A 58 8.24 -14.23 -14.55
N PRO A 59 7.14 -14.96 -14.25
CA PRO A 59 6.83 -16.20 -14.93
C PRO A 59 6.74 -16.01 -16.45
N ASP A 60 7.35 -16.93 -17.22
CA ASP A 60 7.24 -16.92 -18.69
C ASP A 60 5.83 -17.37 -19.11
N VAL A 61 4.95 -16.38 -19.34
CA VAL A 61 3.56 -16.59 -19.75
C VAL A 61 3.36 -16.11 -21.18
N LYS A 62 3.24 -17.08 -22.10
CA LYS A 62 2.94 -16.85 -23.52
C LYS A 62 1.74 -15.91 -23.73
N ASP A 63 1.84 -15.05 -24.73
CA ASP A 63 0.79 -14.09 -25.09
C ASP A 63 -0.54 -14.75 -25.49
N ALA A 64 -0.47 -15.92 -26.13
CA ALA A 64 -1.61 -16.76 -26.46
C ALA A 64 -1.71 -17.95 -25.49
N GLY A 65 -2.91 -18.14 -24.94
CA GLY A 65 -3.24 -19.25 -24.03
C GLY A 65 -3.97 -20.40 -24.73
N PRO A 66 -4.15 -21.54 -24.04
CA PRO A 66 -5.00 -22.60 -24.53
C PRO A 66 -6.47 -22.16 -24.64
N ALA A 67 -7.22 -22.78 -25.55
CA ALA A 67 -8.65 -22.51 -25.70
C ALA A 67 -9.41 -22.78 -24.39
N GLY A 68 -10.30 -21.86 -24.01
CA GLY A 68 -11.07 -21.97 -22.76
C GLY A 68 -10.31 -21.59 -21.48
N TYR A 69 -9.07 -21.08 -21.56
CA TYR A 69 -8.34 -20.57 -20.40
C TYR A 69 -8.47 -19.03 -20.30
N LEU A 70 -8.38 -18.49 -19.09
CA LEU A 70 -8.30 -17.04 -18.85
C LEU A 70 -6.90 -16.67 -18.33
N LEU A 71 -6.42 -15.50 -18.75
CA LEU A 71 -5.16 -14.95 -18.26
C LEU A 71 -5.36 -14.37 -16.86
N LEU A 72 -4.52 -14.81 -15.91
CA LEU A 72 -4.36 -14.22 -14.60
C LEU A 72 -3.09 -13.36 -14.57
N SER A 73 -3.23 -12.12 -14.10
CA SER A 73 -2.11 -11.22 -13.83
C SER A 73 -2.12 -10.74 -12.37
N LEU A 74 -0.95 -10.37 -11.86
CA LEU A 74 -0.80 -9.50 -10.70
C LEU A 74 -0.95 -8.06 -11.16
N ALA A 75 -1.86 -7.30 -10.56
CA ALA A 75 -1.92 -5.86 -10.72
C ALA A 75 -1.22 -5.19 -9.54
N ILE A 76 -0.23 -4.34 -9.85
CA ILE A 76 0.57 -3.57 -8.88
C ILE A 76 0.28 -2.08 -9.10
N PHE A 77 -0.23 -1.42 -8.07
CA PHE A 77 -0.33 0.04 -8.00
C PHE A 77 0.79 0.57 -7.12
N ASN A 78 1.55 1.55 -7.63
CA ASN A 78 2.65 2.19 -6.90
C ASN A 78 2.13 2.79 -5.58
N GLY A 79 2.64 2.30 -4.46
CA GLY A 79 2.22 2.68 -3.12
C GLY A 79 3.01 3.82 -2.48
N TYR A 80 4.05 4.33 -3.14
CA TYR A 80 5.03 5.25 -2.54
C TYR A 80 4.36 6.43 -1.79
N PRO A 81 4.76 6.72 -0.54
CA PRO A 81 5.91 6.19 0.21
C PRO A 81 5.64 4.87 0.97
N PHE A 82 4.47 4.24 0.78
CA PHE A 82 4.10 2.97 1.39
C PHE A 82 4.40 1.79 0.46
N LYS A 83 4.06 0.57 0.92
CA LYS A 83 4.12 -0.65 0.09
C LYS A 83 3.09 -0.60 -1.02
N ASP A 84 3.42 -1.16 -2.17
CA ASP A 84 2.53 -1.22 -3.33
C ASP A 84 1.22 -1.94 -3.01
N HIS A 85 0.13 -1.46 -3.61
CA HIS A 85 -1.15 -2.14 -3.50
C HIS A 85 -1.25 -3.23 -4.57
N TRP A 86 -1.53 -4.47 -4.14
CA TRP A 86 -1.59 -5.65 -5.00
C TRP A 86 -2.99 -6.27 -5.02
N GLY A 87 -3.34 -6.84 -6.18
CA GLY A 87 -4.47 -7.76 -6.31
C GLY A 87 -4.36 -8.63 -7.56
N PHE A 88 -5.24 -9.63 -7.65
CA PHE A 88 -5.37 -10.47 -8.83
C PHE A 88 -6.25 -9.80 -9.88
N PHE A 89 -5.83 -9.86 -11.14
CA PHE A 89 -6.61 -9.39 -12.28
C PHE A 89 -6.85 -10.54 -13.27
N ILE A 90 -8.12 -10.85 -13.49
CA ILE A 90 -8.57 -11.87 -14.46
C ILE A 90 -9.04 -11.11 -15.70
N HIS A 91 -8.35 -11.32 -16.82
CA HIS A 91 -8.64 -10.57 -18.05
C HIS A 91 -9.89 -11.09 -18.76
N THR A 92 -10.67 -10.19 -19.37
CA THR A 92 -11.74 -10.58 -20.33
C THR A 92 -11.18 -11.21 -21.61
N SER A 93 -10.00 -10.77 -22.05
CA SER A 93 -9.17 -11.40 -23.08
C SER A 93 -7.71 -10.99 -22.86
N ALA A 94 -6.73 -11.76 -23.37
CA ALA A 94 -5.30 -11.57 -23.03
C ALA A 94 -4.77 -10.14 -23.25
N ALA A 95 -5.24 -9.48 -24.32
CA ALA A 95 -4.85 -8.11 -24.68
C ALA A 95 -5.67 -7.02 -23.96
N SER A 96 -6.74 -7.40 -23.26
CA SER A 96 -7.67 -6.47 -22.63
C SER A 96 -7.18 -5.99 -21.26
N LYS A 97 -7.23 -4.67 -21.05
CA LYS A 97 -7.17 -4.05 -19.71
C LYS A 97 -8.53 -3.99 -19.01
N LYS A 98 -9.57 -4.62 -19.57
CA LYS A 98 -10.87 -4.87 -18.94
C LYS A 98 -10.93 -6.29 -18.35
N GLY A 99 -11.41 -6.43 -17.12
CA GLY A 99 -11.38 -7.70 -16.40
C GLY A 99 -12.10 -7.65 -15.05
N ILE A 100 -11.73 -8.59 -14.18
CA ILE A 100 -12.19 -8.64 -12.79
C ILE A 100 -10.97 -8.48 -11.88
N PHE A 101 -11.04 -7.55 -10.95
CA PHE A 101 -9.97 -7.27 -9.99
C PHE A 101 -10.38 -7.71 -8.59
N LEU A 102 -9.60 -8.59 -7.97
CA LEU A 102 -9.82 -9.14 -6.63
C LEU A 102 -8.67 -8.69 -5.73
N HIS A 103 -9.00 -8.05 -4.61
CA HIS A 103 -7.99 -7.54 -3.69
C HIS A 103 -8.48 -7.48 -2.25
N ALA A 104 -7.53 -7.34 -1.32
CA ALA A 104 -7.82 -6.88 0.02
C ALA A 104 -7.78 -5.34 0.01
N ALA A 105 -8.96 -4.71 0.04
CA ALA A 105 -9.15 -3.27 0.09
C ALA A 105 -9.09 -2.76 1.53
N GLY A 106 -8.39 -1.65 1.78
CA GLY A 106 -8.29 -1.04 3.11
C GLY A 106 -6.85 -0.70 3.49
N ASP A 107 -6.63 -0.55 4.78
CA ASP A 107 -5.33 -0.13 5.33
C ASP A 107 -5.09 -0.75 6.72
N VAL A 108 -3.90 -0.53 7.28
CA VAL A 108 -3.46 -1.19 8.51
C VAL A 108 -4.06 -0.63 9.81
N ARG A 109 -4.72 0.52 9.74
CA ARG A 109 -5.47 1.16 10.85
C ARG A 109 -6.93 0.69 10.86
N HIS A 110 -7.57 0.63 9.70
CA HIS A 110 -8.98 0.23 9.58
C HIS A 110 -9.16 -1.28 9.39
N GLY A 111 -8.10 -2.00 8.98
CA GLY A 111 -8.15 -3.38 8.53
C GLY A 111 -8.48 -3.46 7.04
N PHE A 112 -8.48 -4.68 6.50
CA PHE A 112 -8.78 -4.93 5.10
C PHE A 112 -10.08 -5.72 4.95
N THR A 113 -10.76 -5.49 3.83
CA THR A 113 -11.96 -6.22 3.37
C THR A 113 -11.68 -6.84 2.01
N PHE A 114 -12.15 -8.06 1.77
CA PHE A 114 -12.06 -8.68 0.45
C PHE A 114 -13.03 -7.96 -0.50
N GLU A 115 -12.53 -7.39 -1.59
CA GLU A 115 -13.30 -6.62 -2.56
C GLU A 115 -13.12 -7.21 -3.96
N ILE A 116 -14.22 -7.28 -4.72
CA ILE A 116 -14.20 -7.66 -6.13
C ILE A 116 -14.75 -6.51 -6.98
N LYS A 117 -13.97 -6.06 -7.97
CA LYS A 117 -14.43 -5.12 -9.00
C LYS A 117 -14.71 -5.88 -10.29
N ARG A 118 -15.99 -5.99 -10.64
CA ARG A 118 -16.51 -6.63 -11.85
C ARG A 118 -16.35 -5.69 -13.05
N ASN A 119 -15.94 -6.20 -14.21
CA ASN A 119 -15.76 -5.42 -15.45
C ASN A 119 -14.94 -4.14 -15.32
N LEU A 120 -13.98 -4.11 -14.38
CA LEU A 120 -13.07 -3.00 -14.22
C LEU A 120 -12.24 -2.84 -15.49
N ASP A 121 -12.21 -1.63 -16.04
CA ASP A 121 -11.48 -1.26 -17.25
C ASP A 121 -10.41 -0.24 -16.85
N PHE A 122 -9.15 -0.68 -16.73
CA PHE A 122 -8.08 0.20 -16.23
C PHE A 122 -7.83 1.41 -17.14
N THR A 123 -8.16 1.33 -18.43
CA THR A 123 -8.04 2.46 -19.38
C THR A 123 -8.95 3.64 -19.02
N LYS A 124 -9.94 3.42 -18.15
CA LYS A 124 -10.91 4.41 -17.66
C LYS A 124 -10.67 4.82 -16.21
N THR A 125 -9.54 4.42 -15.63
CA THR A 125 -9.14 4.77 -14.26
C THR A 125 -8.06 5.85 -14.26
N SER A 126 -7.96 6.65 -13.19
CA SER A 126 -6.93 7.69 -13.06
C SER A 126 -5.52 7.14 -12.86
N HIS A 127 -5.39 5.87 -12.48
CA HIS A 127 -4.11 5.20 -12.19
C HIS A 127 -4.15 3.79 -12.76
N GLU A 128 -3.46 3.57 -13.88
CA GLU A 128 -3.25 2.22 -14.40
C GLU A 128 -2.22 1.47 -13.55
N PRO A 129 -2.48 0.20 -13.19
CA PRO A 129 -1.49 -0.65 -12.54
C PRO A 129 -0.46 -1.20 -13.54
N THR A 130 0.72 -1.55 -13.05
CA THR A 130 1.60 -2.49 -13.75
C THR A 130 0.94 -3.87 -13.69
N LEU A 131 0.72 -4.50 -14.85
CA LEU A 131 0.17 -5.85 -14.97
C LEU A 131 1.28 -6.84 -15.29
N ILE A 132 1.56 -7.76 -14.35
CA ILE A 132 2.52 -8.86 -14.54
C ILE A 132 1.73 -10.14 -14.77
N LYS A 133 1.91 -10.77 -15.93
CA LYS A 133 1.27 -12.07 -16.23
C LYS A 133 1.76 -13.13 -15.25
N LEU A 134 0.84 -13.88 -14.66
CA LEU A 134 1.18 -14.96 -13.72
C LEU A 134 1.02 -16.34 -14.36
N GLN A 135 -0.16 -16.63 -14.93
CA GLN A 135 -0.39 -17.84 -15.72
C GLN A 135 -1.72 -17.80 -16.47
N TRP A 136 -1.90 -18.78 -17.36
CA TRP A 136 -3.19 -19.17 -17.90
C TRP A 136 -3.90 -20.14 -16.94
N VAL A 137 -5.10 -19.79 -16.50
CA VAL A 137 -5.93 -20.60 -15.58
C VAL A 137 -7.08 -21.23 -16.35
N GLU A 138 -7.35 -22.51 -16.10
CA GLU A 138 -8.36 -23.29 -16.82
C GLU A 138 -9.79 -22.78 -16.57
N GLY A 139 -10.59 -22.74 -17.65
CA GLY A 139 -11.98 -22.24 -17.65
C GLY A 139 -12.90 -22.85 -16.59
N LYS A 140 -12.64 -24.10 -16.18
CA LYS A 140 -13.44 -24.82 -15.17
C LYS A 140 -13.50 -24.13 -13.79
N TYR A 141 -12.53 -23.26 -13.48
CA TYR A 141 -12.51 -22.49 -12.23
C TYR A 141 -13.31 -21.17 -12.31
N PHE A 142 -13.84 -20.85 -13.48
CA PHE A 142 -14.56 -19.61 -13.80
C PHE A 142 -16.02 -19.90 -14.17
N SER A 143 -16.88 -18.88 -14.06
CA SER A 143 -18.31 -18.96 -14.38
C SER A 143 -18.69 -17.79 -15.27
N THR A 144 -19.62 -17.96 -16.20
CA THR A 144 -20.13 -16.84 -17.02
C THR A 144 -20.72 -15.71 -16.18
N ASP A 145 -21.30 -16.02 -15.03
CA ASP A 145 -21.95 -15.05 -14.15
C ASP A 145 -20.94 -14.08 -13.49
N MET A 146 -19.67 -14.48 -13.40
CA MET A 146 -18.61 -13.63 -12.82
C MET A 146 -18.44 -12.32 -13.59
N TRP A 147 -18.83 -12.30 -14.87
CA TRP A 147 -18.80 -11.12 -15.74
C TRP A 147 -19.98 -10.16 -15.57
N ASN A 148 -20.92 -10.39 -14.63
CA ASN A 148 -21.98 -9.44 -14.27
C ASN A 148 -22.67 -8.74 -15.49
N ARG A 149 -23.00 -9.52 -16.54
CA ARG A 149 -23.60 -9.03 -17.80
C ARG A 149 -22.84 -7.90 -18.52
N GLY A 150 -21.54 -7.73 -18.24
CA GLY A 150 -20.68 -6.69 -18.81
C GLY A 150 -20.64 -5.36 -18.03
N GLU A 151 -21.48 -5.22 -16.99
CA GLU A 151 -21.62 -4.02 -16.15
C GLU A 151 -20.51 -3.90 -15.09
N TYR A 152 -20.05 -2.68 -14.84
CA TYR A 152 -19.08 -2.39 -13.77
C TYR A 152 -19.77 -2.33 -12.40
N VAL A 153 -19.30 -3.14 -11.45
CA VAL A 153 -19.81 -3.20 -10.06
C VAL A 153 -18.64 -3.41 -9.10
N VAL A 154 -18.70 -2.75 -7.95
CA VAL A 154 -17.78 -3.00 -6.81
C VAL A 154 -18.57 -3.77 -5.73
N GLU A 155 -18.07 -4.94 -5.36
CA GLU A 155 -18.65 -5.82 -4.36
C GLU A 155 -17.78 -5.79 -3.09
N THR A 156 -18.26 -5.16 -2.01
CA THR A 156 -17.54 -4.99 -0.75
C THR A 156 -18.46 -5.30 0.45
N PRO A 157 -18.31 -6.46 1.13
CA PRO A 157 -17.37 -7.54 0.83
C PRO A 157 -17.73 -8.28 -0.47
N GLY A 158 -16.70 -8.76 -1.17
CA GLY A 158 -16.82 -9.46 -2.45
C GLY A 158 -17.64 -10.74 -2.36
N SER A 159 -18.50 -10.98 -3.34
CA SER A 159 -19.40 -12.14 -3.40
C SER A 159 -18.95 -13.09 -4.53
N PRO A 160 -18.35 -14.25 -4.21
CA PRO A 160 -17.86 -15.17 -5.22
C PRO A 160 -18.96 -15.67 -6.14
N LYS A 161 -18.66 -15.68 -7.45
CA LYS A 161 -19.49 -16.23 -8.53
C LYS A 161 -18.81 -17.41 -9.23
N CYS A 162 -17.57 -17.76 -8.85
CA CYS A 162 -16.82 -18.87 -9.43
C CYS A 162 -15.88 -19.56 -8.42
N GLY A 163 -15.27 -20.68 -8.84
CA GLY A 163 -14.35 -21.47 -8.01
C GLY A 163 -13.09 -20.71 -7.60
N PHE A 164 -12.47 -19.97 -8.53
CA PHE A 164 -11.30 -19.13 -8.25
C PHE A 164 -11.58 -18.11 -7.14
N GLU A 165 -12.67 -17.36 -7.26
CA GLU A 165 -13.10 -16.36 -6.27
C GLU A 165 -13.44 -16.99 -4.92
N THR A 166 -14.02 -18.18 -4.92
CA THR A 166 -14.39 -18.92 -3.70
C THR A 166 -13.14 -19.34 -2.92
N ILE A 167 -12.13 -19.87 -3.61
CA ILE A 167 -10.85 -20.26 -3.00
C ILE A 167 -10.08 -19.01 -2.51
N ALA A 168 -10.06 -17.93 -3.29
CA ALA A 168 -9.42 -16.67 -2.89
C ALA A 168 -10.10 -16.02 -1.66
N LYS A 169 -11.43 -16.00 -1.60
CA LYS A 169 -12.19 -15.50 -0.43
C LYS A 169 -12.01 -16.38 0.82
N GLY A 170 -11.67 -17.67 0.65
CA GLY A 170 -11.30 -18.56 1.74
C GLY A 170 -10.06 -18.12 2.53
N VAL A 171 -9.27 -17.19 1.99
CA VAL A 171 -8.22 -16.49 2.74
C VAL A 171 -8.78 -15.18 3.30
N ALA A 172 -8.89 -15.13 4.63
CA ALA A 172 -9.28 -13.93 5.34
C ALA A 172 -8.34 -12.75 5.00
N PRO A 173 -8.88 -11.56 4.69
CA PRO A 173 -8.10 -10.32 4.62
C PRO A 173 -7.38 -10.04 5.95
N PRO A 174 -6.25 -9.31 5.91
CA PRO A 174 -5.56 -8.87 7.12
C PRO A 174 -6.45 -8.05 8.05
N GLY A 175 -6.39 -8.37 9.35
CA GLY A 175 -7.02 -7.57 10.39
C GLY A 175 -6.31 -6.23 10.62
N LYS A 176 -6.81 -5.46 11.60
CA LYS A 176 -6.13 -4.27 12.10
C LYS A 176 -4.81 -4.67 12.77
N THR A 177 -3.71 -4.00 12.42
CA THR A 177 -2.38 -4.26 13.01
C THR A 177 -1.76 -3.05 13.68
N LEU A 178 -2.36 -1.86 13.52
CA LEU A 178 -1.95 -0.64 14.22
C LEU A 178 -2.85 -0.45 15.45
N ASN A 179 -2.34 -0.81 16.64
CA ASN A 179 -2.98 -0.40 17.89
C ASN A 179 -2.91 1.13 18.02
N ALA A 180 -3.92 1.76 18.61
CA ALA A 180 -3.82 3.17 18.95
C ALA A 180 -2.80 3.37 20.08
N VAL A 181 -2.24 4.57 20.21
CA VAL A 181 -1.30 4.88 21.30
C VAL A 181 -1.99 4.76 22.67
N ASP A 182 -3.31 4.94 22.70
CA ASP A 182 -4.18 4.81 23.87
C ASP A 182 -4.48 3.36 24.28
N ASP A 183 -4.26 2.38 23.39
CA ASP A 183 -4.44 0.94 23.70
C ASP A 183 -3.25 0.36 24.51
N LEU A 184 -2.17 1.13 24.68
CA LEU A 184 -0.96 0.73 25.40
C LEU A 184 -1.01 1.13 26.87
N ALA A 185 -1.85 0.44 27.65
CA ALA A 185 -1.59 0.29 29.08
C ALA A 185 -0.23 -0.42 29.25
N PRO A 186 0.78 0.17 29.93
CA PRO A 186 2.14 -0.36 29.96
C PRO A 186 2.25 -1.60 30.87
N SER A 187 1.92 -2.77 30.33
CA SER A 187 2.21 -4.04 30.98
C SER A 187 3.71 -4.35 30.86
N ALA A 188 4.45 -4.06 31.92
CA ALA A 188 5.92 -4.05 31.96
C ALA A 188 6.59 -5.45 31.90
N THR A 189 5.88 -6.49 31.48
CA THR A 189 6.30 -7.90 31.58
C THR A 189 6.54 -8.62 30.24
N ASN A 190 6.20 -8.01 29.10
CA ASN A 190 6.41 -8.63 27.79
C ASN A 190 7.41 -7.84 26.92
N PRO A 191 8.45 -8.47 26.35
CA PRO A 191 9.32 -7.81 25.37
C PRO A 191 8.51 -7.42 24.12
N PRO A 192 8.90 -6.36 23.39
CA PRO A 192 8.15 -5.88 22.24
C PRO A 192 8.05 -6.96 21.15
N GLN A 193 6.87 -7.55 21.05
CA GLN A 193 6.56 -8.56 20.05
C GLN A 193 6.67 -7.92 18.66
N ARG A 194 7.43 -8.54 17.75
CA ARG A 194 7.50 -8.08 16.36
C ARG A 194 6.14 -8.27 15.69
N ILE A 195 5.35 -7.19 15.63
CA ILE A 195 4.11 -7.15 14.86
C ILE A 195 4.48 -7.25 13.39
N THR A 196 4.30 -8.43 12.80
CA THR A 196 4.38 -8.62 11.35
C THR A 196 3.14 -8.01 10.73
N GLN A 197 3.26 -6.78 10.24
CA GLN A 197 2.18 -6.03 9.60
C GLN A 197 1.73 -6.73 8.31
N GLU A 198 0.57 -7.37 8.37
CA GLU A 198 -0.09 -7.98 7.21
C GLU A 198 -0.81 -6.92 6.36
N ASN A 199 -0.87 -7.16 5.04
CA ASN A 199 -1.36 -6.20 4.05
C ASN A 199 -1.91 -6.92 2.79
N CYS A 200 -2.38 -6.16 1.80
CA CYS A 200 -2.85 -6.69 0.52
C CYS A 200 -1.85 -7.64 -0.18
N GLN A 201 -0.55 -7.34 -0.18
CA GLN A 201 0.48 -8.25 -0.72
C GLN A 201 0.52 -9.59 0.03
N THR A 202 0.39 -9.55 1.36
CA THR A 202 0.31 -10.75 2.21
C THR A 202 -0.95 -11.56 1.93
N TRP A 203 -2.08 -10.90 1.67
CA TRP A 203 -3.31 -11.56 1.22
C TRP A 203 -3.11 -12.26 -0.14
N VAL A 204 -2.54 -11.57 -1.14
CA VAL A 204 -2.24 -12.14 -2.47
C VAL A 204 -1.35 -13.38 -2.36
N VAL A 205 -0.29 -13.33 -1.54
CA VAL A 205 0.60 -14.49 -1.30
C VAL A 205 -0.11 -15.66 -0.60
N LYS A 206 -0.94 -15.40 0.42
CA LYS A 206 -1.72 -16.45 1.09
C LYS A 206 -2.78 -17.06 0.17
N ALA A 207 -3.45 -16.23 -0.62
CA ALA A 207 -4.45 -16.65 -1.60
C ALA A 207 -3.82 -17.45 -2.76
N SER A 208 -2.64 -17.06 -3.26
CA SER A 208 -1.93 -17.85 -4.28
C SER A 208 -1.52 -19.22 -3.75
N ALA A 209 -1.07 -19.32 -2.50
CA ALA A 209 -0.78 -20.59 -1.85
C ALA A 209 -2.03 -21.49 -1.75
N LYS A 210 -3.18 -20.95 -1.35
CA LYS A 210 -4.45 -21.70 -1.30
C LYS A 210 -4.97 -22.12 -2.67
N LEU A 211 -4.78 -21.29 -3.70
CA LEU A 211 -5.10 -21.66 -5.08
C LEU A 211 -4.15 -22.75 -5.62
N CYS A 212 -2.88 -22.76 -5.20
CA CYS A 212 -1.91 -23.82 -5.52
C CYS A 212 -2.24 -25.14 -4.80
N GLU A 213 -2.66 -25.12 -3.53
CA GLU A 213 -3.20 -26.29 -2.81
C GLU A 213 -4.44 -26.91 -3.50
N LYS A 214 -5.11 -26.16 -4.38
CA LYS A 214 -6.29 -26.59 -5.15
C LYS A 214 -6.00 -26.79 -6.64
N GLU A 215 -4.73 -26.86 -7.01
CA GLU A 215 -4.25 -27.09 -8.39
C GLU A 215 -4.76 -26.05 -9.40
N VAL A 216 -5.13 -24.86 -8.92
CA VAL A 216 -5.56 -23.72 -9.76
C VAL A 216 -4.35 -22.91 -10.24
N LEU A 217 -3.29 -22.83 -9.41
CA LEU A 217 -2.05 -22.12 -9.74
C LEU A 217 -0.83 -23.03 -9.61
N SER A 218 0.14 -22.87 -10.51
CA SER A 218 1.46 -23.48 -10.38
C SER A 218 2.20 -23.03 -9.11
N ARG A 219 3.11 -23.88 -8.63
CA ARG A 219 3.98 -23.56 -7.48
C ARG A 219 4.91 -22.38 -7.79
N ASP A 220 5.32 -22.22 -9.04
CA ASP A 220 6.25 -21.16 -9.46
C ASP A 220 5.65 -19.77 -9.30
N VAL A 221 4.34 -19.62 -9.56
CA VAL A 221 3.63 -18.35 -9.28
C VAL A 221 3.59 -18.03 -7.80
N VAL A 222 3.41 -19.03 -6.92
CA VAL A 222 3.48 -18.81 -5.46
C VAL A 222 4.89 -18.40 -5.05
N ASN A 223 5.91 -19.09 -5.55
CA ASN A 223 7.32 -18.80 -5.28
C ASN A 223 7.71 -17.39 -5.75
N TYR A 224 7.26 -16.98 -6.95
CA TYR A 224 7.48 -15.65 -7.50
C TYR A 224 6.87 -14.57 -6.60
N LEU A 225 5.57 -14.68 -6.30
CA LEU A 225 4.85 -13.72 -5.45
C LEU A 225 5.45 -13.61 -4.04
N GLN A 226 5.99 -14.70 -3.49
CA GLN A 226 6.72 -14.68 -2.22
C GLN A 226 8.05 -13.91 -2.30
N GLN A 227 8.79 -14.03 -3.41
CA GLN A 227 10.09 -13.39 -3.59
C GLN A 227 9.99 -11.88 -3.87
N ILE A 228 8.96 -11.44 -4.61
CA ILE A 228 8.77 -10.02 -4.96
C ILE A 228 7.96 -9.21 -3.92
N LYS A 229 7.46 -9.85 -2.86
CA LYS A 229 6.69 -9.18 -1.79
C LYS A 229 7.59 -8.25 -0.96
N GLN A 230 7.08 -7.05 -0.70
CA GLN A 230 7.69 -6.01 0.14
C GLN A 230 7.31 -6.19 1.62
#